data_AF-A0A9P4IN19-F1
#
_entry.id   AF-A0A9P4IN19-F1
#
_cell.length_a   1.000
_cell.length_b   1.000
_cell.length_c   1.000
_cell.angle_alpha   90.00
_cell.angle_beta   90.00
_cell.angle_gamma   90.00
#
_symmetry.space_group_name_H-M   'P 1'
#
loop_
_entity.id
_entity.type
_entity.pdbx_description
1 polymer ?
#
loop_
_entity_poly.entity_id
_entity_poly.type
_entity_poly.pdbx_seq_one_letter_code
_entity_poly.pdbx_strand_id
1 'polypeptide(L)'
;MAEAAVLPSVHARARDTISSLFSFIDAQGQGDYIGEAVSQLEHSLQTAYLAQQAGADDETVLGALLHDVGRFIPAASEMPAMIAPDGTYVGTASHEILGENYLRQLGFSEKVCQLVGSHVMAKRYLTAVDKGYHDGLSQSSKTTLKYQGGTFTPEQVKEAQKDPWLQEKLAVRRWDDQAKEAGAKTPDLKSYEPIATKCLMNSRSQFQLHGRTYNLPTRPSVVVCVDGFDPEYLQQAIKDGVMPNLASFVEKGFHVTAEVAMPTFTNTNNVSIITGAEPAVHGINGNYFLDRETHEEIMIQDDRLLRGSTILEQMSKRGVRVAAVTAKNKLAKILEHGLDLNTSICFSSEFAASCSKAENGIDNVEKLVGREQPDRHSGELSIYVLDAGVQLLKDNRADLFYLTLSDYIQHKHAPGEKESDELYAAIDKRVGELVRLGAVVAITGDHGMSSKSLSDGKPNVLFLEDELESRFGKGCCRVICPITDPFARHHAGLGSFVRVYVEKGHEQSIDKMIETCGQFPQVELVLSGPDAAKRFAMPEDREGDFVIVTKKNAVIGASAAEHDLSNLEGHSLRSHGGLSELHVPLIRSEPLRSVDSKRRWRNFDAFDIVLNY
;
A
#
# COMPACT_ATOMS: atom_id res chain seq x y z
N MET A 1 25.75 -14.17 -9.68
CA MET A 1 24.83 -13.53 -8.71
C MET A 1 24.12 -14.67 -8.01
N ALA A 2 24.15 -14.73 -6.68
CA ALA A 2 23.30 -15.69 -5.97
C ALA A 2 21.84 -15.36 -6.31
N GLU A 3 21.05 -16.35 -6.70
CA GLU A 3 19.61 -16.20 -6.88
C GLU A 3 19.04 -15.56 -5.61
N ALA A 4 18.37 -14.41 -5.74
CA ALA A 4 17.80 -13.73 -4.57
C ALA A 4 16.87 -14.70 -3.85
N ALA A 5 17.06 -14.89 -2.55
CA ALA A 5 16.24 -15.82 -1.78
C ALA A 5 14.77 -15.37 -1.84
N VAL A 6 13.89 -16.18 -2.41
CA VAL A 6 12.46 -15.87 -2.48
C VAL A 6 11.71 -16.58 -1.36
N LEU A 7 10.72 -15.90 -0.78
CA LEU A 7 9.85 -16.50 0.23
C LEU A 7 9.14 -17.74 -0.34
N PRO A 8 9.11 -18.87 0.40
CA PRO A 8 8.40 -20.07 -0.02
C PRO A 8 6.91 -19.83 -0.35
N SER A 9 6.25 -18.92 0.37
CA SER A 9 4.86 -18.51 0.14
C SER A 9 4.67 -17.84 -1.23
N VAL A 10 5.54 -16.90 -1.58
CA VAL A 10 5.53 -16.20 -2.87
C VAL A 10 5.76 -17.18 -4.02
N HIS A 11 6.73 -18.08 -3.87
CA HIS A 11 7.01 -19.12 -4.86
C HIS A 11 5.81 -20.08 -5.03
N ALA A 12 5.23 -20.56 -3.92
CA ALA A 12 4.04 -21.42 -3.96
C ALA A 12 2.87 -20.73 -4.66
N ARG A 13 2.59 -19.46 -4.33
CA ARG A 13 1.50 -18.70 -4.96
C ARG A 13 1.73 -18.44 -6.44
N ALA A 14 2.99 -18.20 -6.85
CA ALA A 14 3.34 -18.11 -8.26
C ALA A 14 3.05 -19.43 -8.97
N ARG A 15 3.45 -20.58 -8.41
CA ARG A 15 3.15 -21.90 -8.96
C ARG A 15 1.65 -22.20 -9.05
N ASP A 16 0.87 -21.84 -8.05
CA ASP A 16 -0.59 -21.99 -8.08
C ASP A 16 -1.19 -21.16 -9.23
N THR A 17 -0.72 -19.92 -9.40
CA THR A 17 -1.14 -19.03 -10.49
C THR A 17 -0.82 -19.65 -11.86
N ILE A 18 0.39 -20.19 -12.04
CA ILE A 18 0.79 -20.87 -13.27
C ILE A 18 -0.02 -22.14 -13.50
N SER A 19 -0.28 -22.92 -12.44
CA SER A 19 -1.07 -24.15 -12.52
C SER A 19 -2.50 -23.86 -12.97
N SER A 20 -3.13 -22.82 -12.41
CA SER A 20 -4.45 -22.36 -12.85
C SER A 20 -4.42 -21.90 -14.31
N LEU A 21 -3.45 -21.06 -14.69
CA LEU A 21 -3.27 -20.61 -16.08
C LEU A 21 -3.15 -21.80 -17.05
N PHE A 22 -2.29 -22.77 -16.74
CA PHE A 22 -2.04 -23.93 -17.59
C PHE A 22 -3.25 -24.87 -17.64
N SER A 23 -4.05 -24.95 -16.58
CA SER A 23 -5.28 -25.74 -16.59
C SER A 23 -6.30 -25.23 -17.63
N PHE A 24 -6.34 -23.91 -17.89
CA PHE A 24 -7.19 -23.36 -18.95
C PHE A 24 -6.68 -23.74 -20.34
N ILE A 25 -5.37 -23.70 -20.55
CA ILE A 25 -4.72 -24.08 -21.82
C ILE A 25 -4.94 -25.57 -22.09
N ASP A 26 -4.81 -26.43 -21.07
CA ASP A 26 -5.01 -27.87 -21.21
C ASP A 26 -6.48 -28.25 -21.46
N ALA A 27 -7.42 -27.66 -20.70
CA ALA A 27 -8.84 -27.99 -20.77
C ALA A 27 -9.50 -27.59 -22.10
N GLN A 28 -9.03 -26.52 -22.75
CA GLN A 28 -9.59 -26.01 -24.01
C GLN A 28 -8.70 -26.32 -25.22
N GLY A 29 -7.45 -26.73 -24.99
CA GLY A 29 -6.44 -26.95 -26.02
C GLY A 29 -6.58 -28.24 -26.82
N GLN A 30 -7.51 -29.15 -26.46
CA GLN A 30 -7.83 -30.34 -27.25
C GLN A 30 -8.82 -30.10 -28.40
N GLY A 31 -9.31 -28.86 -28.56
CA GLY A 31 -10.18 -28.49 -29.69
C GLY A 31 -9.41 -28.30 -31.02
N ASP A 32 -10.13 -28.42 -32.14
CA ASP A 32 -9.58 -28.18 -33.49
C ASP A 32 -9.00 -26.76 -33.61
N TYR A 33 -7.78 -26.63 -34.16
CA TYR A 33 -7.18 -25.34 -34.49
C TYR A 33 -7.66 -24.86 -35.87
N ILE A 34 -8.83 -24.21 -35.92
CA ILE A 34 -9.35 -23.46 -37.09
C ILE A 34 -9.17 -24.19 -38.45
N GLY A 35 -9.38 -25.51 -38.47
CA GLY A 35 -9.29 -26.34 -39.69
C GLY A 35 -7.88 -26.82 -40.09
N GLU A 36 -6.86 -26.63 -39.26
CA GLU A 36 -5.51 -27.21 -39.42
C GLU A 36 -5.41 -28.58 -38.73
N ALA A 37 -4.42 -29.41 -39.12
CA ALA A 37 -4.24 -30.77 -38.61
C ALA A 37 -3.51 -30.86 -37.24
N VAL A 38 -3.60 -29.81 -36.42
CA VAL A 38 -3.01 -29.71 -35.07
C VAL A 38 -4.06 -29.22 -34.08
N SER A 39 -3.97 -29.65 -32.83
CA SER A 39 -4.77 -29.05 -31.74
C SER A 39 -4.20 -27.69 -31.33
N GLN A 40 -5.00 -26.85 -30.68
CA GLN A 40 -4.52 -25.52 -30.24
C GLN A 40 -3.39 -25.62 -29.19
N LEU A 41 -3.40 -26.68 -28.37
CA LEU A 41 -2.31 -26.99 -27.45
C LEU A 41 -1.03 -27.40 -28.21
N GLU A 42 -1.14 -28.33 -29.17
CA GLU A 42 0.01 -28.76 -29.98
C GLU A 42 0.66 -27.58 -30.70
N HIS A 43 -0.15 -26.68 -31.26
CA HIS A 43 0.31 -25.45 -31.88
C HIS A 43 1.11 -24.58 -30.90
N SER A 44 0.55 -24.29 -29.72
CA SER A 44 1.22 -23.48 -28.68
C SER A 44 2.55 -24.10 -28.22
N LEU A 45 2.59 -25.43 -28.03
CA LEU A 45 3.79 -26.16 -27.64
C LEU A 45 4.87 -26.14 -28.74
N GLN A 46 4.47 -26.25 -30.01
CA GLN A 46 5.38 -26.13 -31.15
C GLN A 46 5.97 -24.73 -31.25
N THR A 47 5.16 -23.68 -31.11
CA THR A 47 5.62 -22.28 -31.13
C THR A 47 6.65 -22.03 -30.03
N ALA A 48 6.39 -22.48 -28.80
CA ALA A 48 7.33 -22.38 -27.69
C ALA A 48 8.62 -23.18 -27.92
N TYR A 49 8.51 -24.40 -28.46
CA TYR A 49 9.65 -25.25 -28.73
C TYR A 49 10.56 -24.66 -29.81
N LEU A 50 9.99 -24.10 -30.88
CA LEU A 50 10.74 -23.37 -31.91
C LEU A 50 11.48 -22.16 -31.33
N ALA A 51 10.85 -21.42 -30.41
CA ALA A 51 11.51 -20.32 -29.70
C ALA A 51 12.71 -20.81 -28.87
N GLN A 52 12.56 -21.94 -28.16
CA GLN A 52 13.66 -22.55 -27.41
C GLN A 52 14.81 -23.01 -28.32
N GLN A 53 14.51 -23.67 -29.44
CA GLN A 53 15.52 -24.11 -30.40
C GLN A 53 16.27 -22.92 -31.04
N ALA A 54 15.60 -21.77 -31.18
CA ALA A 54 16.21 -20.54 -31.65
C ALA A 54 17.08 -19.83 -30.60
N GLY A 55 17.16 -20.34 -29.37
CA GLY A 55 17.93 -19.74 -28.27
C GLY A 55 17.30 -18.47 -27.71
N ALA A 56 15.98 -18.31 -27.82
CA ALA A 56 15.26 -17.18 -27.24
C ALA A 56 15.32 -17.21 -25.70
N ASP A 57 15.22 -16.03 -25.08
CA ASP A 57 15.17 -15.92 -23.62
C ASP A 57 13.86 -16.47 -23.03
N ASP A 58 13.87 -16.74 -21.71
CA ASP A 58 12.75 -17.32 -20.96
C ASP A 58 11.41 -16.58 -21.18
N GLU A 59 11.41 -15.25 -21.22
CA GLU A 59 10.18 -14.46 -21.43
C GLU A 59 9.69 -14.55 -22.87
N THR A 60 10.59 -14.62 -23.84
CA THR A 60 10.24 -14.80 -25.25
C THR A 60 9.69 -16.20 -25.52
N VAL A 61 10.29 -17.23 -24.93
CA VAL A 61 9.76 -18.61 -24.97
C VAL A 61 8.38 -18.68 -24.34
N LEU A 62 8.18 -18.00 -23.21
CA LEU A 62 6.88 -17.96 -22.55
C LEU A 62 5.85 -17.17 -23.37
N GLY A 63 6.24 -16.04 -23.97
CA GLY A 63 5.39 -15.28 -24.88
C GLY A 63 4.96 -16.11 -26.09
N ALA A 64 5.86 -16.94 -26.65
CA ALA A 64 5.56 -17.90 -27.70
C ALA A 64 4.58 -18.99 -27.25
N LEU A 65 4.74 -19.53 -26.03
CA LEU A 65 3.81 -20.52 -25.46
C LEU A 65 2.41 -19.94 -25.24
N LEU A 66 2.33 -18.70 -24.77
CA LEU A 66 1.09 -18.04 -24.35
C LEU A 66 0.47 -17.13 -25.41
N HIS A 67 1.00 -17.09 -26.64
CA HIS A 67 0.60 -16.11 -27.66
C HIS A 67 -0.91 -16.15 -28.00
N ASP A 68 -1.54 -17.32 -27.85
CA ASP A 68 -2.96 -17.54 -28.11
C ASP A 68 -3.80 -17.69 -26.81
N VAL A 69 -3.22 -17.37 -25.65
CA VAL A 69 -3.85 -17.62 -24.34
C VAL A 69 -5.24 -17.00 -24.17
N GLY A 70 -5.48 -15.86 -24.82
CA GLY A 70 -6.78 -15.18 -24.80
C GLY A 70 -7.91 -15.97 -25.43
N ARG A 71 -7.63 -17.10 -26.09
CA ARG A 71 -8.65 -18.05 -26.58
C ARG A 71 -9.14 -19.01 -25.50
N PHE A 72 -8.32 -19.26 -24.48
CA PHE A 72 -8.52 -20.35 -23.51
C PHE A 72 -9.04 -19.86 -22.15
N ILE A 73 -8.87 -18.58 -21.85
CA ILE A 73 -9.24 -18.04 -20.54
C ILE A 73 -10.76 -17.89 -20.40
N PRO A 74 -11.32 -17.92 -19.18
CA PRO A 74 -12.77 -17.84 -18.97
C PRO A 74 -13.44 -16.62 -19.63
N ALA A 75 -12.77 -15.46 -19.64
CA ALA A 75 -13.28 -14.25 -20.27
C ALA A 75 -13.49 -14.38 -21.79
N ALA A 76 -12.91 -15.40 -22.43
CA ALA A 76 -13.06 -15.64 -23.87
C ALA A 76 -14.48 -16.11 -24.25
N SER A 77 -15.22 -16.73 -23.32
CA SER A 77 -16.58 -17.22 -23.60
C SER A 77 -17.63 -16.12 -23.76
N GLU A 78 -17.32 -14.89 -23.35
CA GLU A 78 -18.21 -13.72 -23.46
C GLU A 78 -17.96 -12.89 -24.73
N MET A 79 -16.96 -13.27 -25.54
CA MET A 79 -16.53 -12.48 -26.70
C MET A 79 -17.24 -12.90 -28.00
N PRO A 80 -17.49 -11.96 -28.95
CA PRO A 80 -18.08 -12.29 -30.23
C PRO A 80 -17.17 -13.19 -31.07
N ALA A 81 -17.74 -14.27 -31.60
CA ALA A 81 -17.13 -15.08 -32.65
C ALA A 81 -16.92 -14.26 -33.93
N MET A 82 -15.75 -14.37 -34.55
CA MET A 82 -15.50 -13.90 -35.91
C MET A 82 -15.93 -15.00 -36.89
N ILE A 83 -16.86 -14.67 -37.78
CA ILE A 83 -17.41 -15.59 -38.78
C ILE A 83 -17.16 -14.98 -40.17
N ALA A 84 -16.55 -15.76 -41.06
CA ALA A 84 -16.33 -15.37 -42.45
C ALA A 84 -17.66 -15.29 -43.24
N PRO A 85 -17.71 -14.59 -44.39
CA PRO A 85 -18.93 -14.45 -45.19
C PRO A 85 -19.55 -15.78 -45.66
N ASP A 86 -18.76 -16.86 -45.68
CA ASP A 86 -19.18 -18.22 -46.03
C ASP A 86 -19.70 -19.05 -44.83
N GLY A 87 -19.77 -18.43 -43.63
CA GLY A 87 -20.21 -19.10 -42.40
C GLY A 87 -19.09 -19.79 -41.62
N THR A 88 -17.83 -19.75 -42.08
CA THR A 88 -16.72 -20.39 -41.39
C THR A 88 -16.33 -19.61 -40.14
N TYR A 89 -16.17 -20.30 -39.01
CA TYR A 89 -15.60 -19.70 -37.79
C TYR A 89 -14.11 -19.40 -38.02
N VAL A 90 -13.72 -18.13 -37.94
CA VAL A 90 -12.35 -17.65 -38.20
C VAL A 90 -11.62 -17.15 -36.96
N GLY A 91 -12.21 -17.31 -35.76
CA GLY A 91 -11.58 -17.04 -34.46
C GLY A 91 -12.42 -16.17 -33.54
N THR A 92 -11.83 -15.74 -32.42
CA THR A 92 -12.44 -14.78 -31.48
C THR A 92 -11.85 -13.39 -31.72
N ALA A 93 -12.70 -12.37 -31.81
CA ALA A 93 -12.24 -11.00 -32.00
C ALA A 93 -11.35 -10.58 -30.81
N SER A 94 -10.18 -10.03 -31.10
CA SER A 94 -9.29 -9.41 -30.11
C SER A 94 -8.76 -10.34 -29.00
N HIS A 95 -8.61 -11.66 -29.27
CA HIS A 95 -8.05 -12.61 -28.31
C HIS A 95 -6.62 -12.23 -27.88
N GLU A 96 -5.84 -11.61 -28.76
CA GLU A 96 -4.51 -11.10 -28.46
C GLU A 96 -4.54 -10.01 -27.38
N ILE A 97 -5.49 -9.06 -27.47
CA ILE A 97 -5.68 -7.99 -26.49
C ILE A 97 -6.21 -8.58 -25.17
N LEU A 98 -7.12 -9.54 -25.26
CA LEU A 98 -7.69 -10.22 -24.10
C LEU A 98 -6.60 -10.99 -23.33
N GLY A 99 -5.76 -11.75 -24.05
CA GLY A 99 -4.64 -12.50 -23.48
C GLY A 99 -3.59 -11.57 -22.86
N GLU A 100 -3.20 -10.50 -23.56
CA GLU A 100 -2.30 -9.47 -23.04
C GLU A 100 -2.81 -8.89 -21.72
N ASN A 101 -4.07 -8.45 -21.68
CA ASN A 101 -4.67 -7.85 -20.48
C ASN A 101 -4.77 -8.85 -19.33
N TYR A 102 -5.13 -10.10 -19.62
CA TYR A 102 -5.20 -11.15 -18.60
C TYR A 102 -3.83 -11.45 -17.99
N LEU A 103 -2.79 -11.61 -18.81
CA LEU A 103 -1.42 -11.84 -18.32
C LEU A 103 -0.91 -10.64 -17.51
N ARG A 104 -1.28 -9.41 -17.90
CA ARG A 104 -0.96 -8.20 -17.13
C ARG A 104 -1.66 -8.18 -15.78
N GLN A 105 -2.92 -8.62 -15.69
CA GLN A 105 -3.63 -8.79 -14.42
C GLN A 105 -3.00 -9.87 -13.54
N LEU A 106 -2.49 -10.95 -14.15
CA LEU A 106 -1.66 -11.92 -13.45
C LEU A 106 -0.28 -11.35 -13.08
N GLY A 107 0.13 -10.17 -13.53
CA GLY A 107 1.40 -9.56 -13.14
C GLY A 107 2.63 -10.13 -13.84
N PHE A 108 2.47 -10.70 -15.04
CA PHE A 108 3.59 -10.93 -15.94
C PHE A 108 4.21 -9.61 -16.40
N SER A 109 5.46 -9.66 -16.88
CA SER A 109 6.16 -8.48 -17.38
C SER A 109 5.49 -7.91 -18.63
N GLU A 110 5.71 -6.62 -18.87
CA GLU A 110 5.20 -5.96 -20.07
C GLU A 110 5.75 -6.59 -21.35
N LYS A 111 6.97 -7.17 -21.32
CA LYS A 111 7.52 -7.92 -22.45
C LYS A 111 6.64 -9.13 -22.78
N VAL A 112 6.36 -10.01 -21.81
CA VAL A 112 5.52 -11.20 -22.03
C VAL A 112 4.13 -10.79 -22.52
N CYS A 113 3.50 -9.82 -21.85
CA CYS A 113 2.17 -9.34 -22.21
C CYS A 113 2.14 -8.82 -23.66
N GLN A 114 3.09 -7.96 -24.04
CA GLN A 114 3.12 -7.40 -25.38
C GLN A 114 3.50 -8.42 -26.47
N LEU A 115 4.33 -9.42 -26.17
CA LEU A 115 4.61 -10.50 -27.13
C LEU A 115 3.32 -11.24 -27.49
N VAL A 116 2.46 -11.51 -26.51
CA VAL A 116 1.14 -12.11 -26.70
C VAL A 116 0.20 -11.17 -27.47
N GLY A 117 0.10 -9.91 -27.05
CA GLY A 117 -0.81 -8.93 -27.67
C GLY A 117 -0.43 -8.47 -29.09
N SER A 118 0.82 -8.67 -29.50
CA SER A 118 1.34 -8.11 -30.76
C SER A 118 1.11 -8.98 -31.99
N HIS A 119 0.34 -10.06 -31.88
CA HIS A 119 0.23 -11.04 -32.96
C HIS A 119 -0.30 -10.45 -34.28
N VAL A 120 -1.33 -9.59 -34.18
CA VAL A 120 -1.91 -8.87 -35.33
C VAL A 120 -0.95 -7.80 -35.85
N MET A 121 -0.34 -7.04 -34.94
CA MET A 121 0.65 -6.01 -35.26
C MET A 121 1.82 -6.60 -36.07
N ALA A 122 2.41 -7.69 -35.59
CA ALA A 122 3.53 -8.37 -36.20
C ALA A 122 3.18 -8.90 -37.61
N LYS A 123 2.00 -9.50 -37.78
CA LYS A 123 1.52 -9.97 -39.09
C LYS A 123 1.43 -8.82 -40.10
N ARG A 124 0.81 -7.70 -39.70
CA ARG A 124 0.65 -6.52 -40.57
C ARG A 124 1.98 -5.83 -40.90
N TYR A 125 2.93 -5.86 -39.98
CA TYR A 125 4.28 -5.36 -40.19
C TYR A 125 5.04 -6.23 -41.19
N LEU A 126 5.06 -7.55 -40.99
CA LEU A 126 5.78 -8.49 -41.88
C LEU A 126 5.26 -8.43 -43.31
N THR A 127 3.94 -8.32 -43.53
CA THR A 127 3.39 -8.15 -44.88
C THR A 127 3.78 -6.83 -45.54
N ALA A 128 4.21 -5.82 -44.77
CA ALA A 128 4.68 -4.54 -45.30
C ALA A 128 6.16 -4.56 -45.68
N VAL A 129 6.99 -5.24 -44.88
CA VAL A 129 8.45 -5.20 -45.03
C VAL A 129 9.05 -6.41 -45.73
N ASP A 130 8.35 -7.54 -45.75
CA ASP A 130 8.77 -8.78 -46.39
C ASP A 130 7.78 -9.14 -47.52
N LYS A 131 8.22 -8.93 -48.76
CA LYS A 131 7.42 -9.17 -49.96
C LYS A 131 7.03 -10.65 -50.13
N GLY A 132 7.85 -11.58 -49.63
CA GLY A 132 7.55 -13.02 -49.70
C GLY A 132 6.62 -13.51 -48.60
N TYR A 133 6.54 -12.77 -47.48
CA TYR A 133 5.76 -13.18 -46.32
C TYR A 133 4.26 -13.21 -46.58
N HIS A 134 3.70 -12.21 -47.27
CA HIS A 134 2.27 -12.18 -47.59
C HIS A 134 1.84 -13.42 -48.40
N ASP A 135 2.67 -13.87 -49.34
CA ASP A 135 2.36 -15.00 -50.20
C ASP A 135 2.35 -16.32 -49.43
N GLY A 136 3.22 -16.44 -48.42
CA GLY A 136 3.32 -17.60 -47.52
C GLY A 136 2.22 -17.73 -46.47
N LEU A 137 1.36 -16.70 -46.27
CA LEU A 137 0.24 -16.78 -45.32
C LEU A 137 -0.83 -17.80 -45.79
N SER A 138 -1.40 -18.52 -44.82
CA SER A 138 -2.56 -19.38 -45.05
C SER A 138 -3.78 -18.58 -45.55
N GLN A 139 -4.73 -19.25 -46.20
CA GLN A 139 -5.92 -18.58 -46.74
C GLN A 139 -6.77 -17.93 -45.63
N SER A 140 -6.89 -18.58 -44.47
CA SER A 140 -7.52 -18.02 -43.26
C SER A 140 -6.80 -16.76 -42.75
N SER A 141 -5.46 -16.78 -42.75
CA SER A 141 -4.64 -15.63 -42.33
C SER A 141 -4.74 -14.43 -43.27
N LYS A 142 -4.83 -14.67 -44.58
CA LYS A 142 -5.06 -13.61 -45.60
C LYS A 142 -6.43 -12.96 -45.46
N THR A 143 -7.47 -13.76 -45.15
CA THR A 143 -8.82 -13.25 -44.92
C THR A 143 -8.87 -12.39 -43.65
N THR A 144 -8.34 -12.87 -42.54
CA THR A 144 -8.32 -12.13 -41.26
C THR A 144 -7.50 -10.84 -41.32
N LEU A 145 -6.40 -10.82 -42.09
CA LEU A 145 -5.58 -9.62 -42.29
C LEU A 145 -6.39 -8.42 -42.83
N LYS A 146 -7.35 -8.66 -43.72
CA LYS A 146 -8.22 -7.58 -44.26
C LYS A 146 -9.13 -6.99 -43.18
N TYR A 147 -9.70 -7.84 -42.32
CA TYR A 147 -10.53 -7.41 -41.20
C TYR A 147 -9.72 -6.68 -40.12
N GLN A 148 -8.41 -6.95 -40.03
CA GLN A 148 -7.50 -6.38 -39.03
C GLN A 148 -6.80 -5.09 -39.50
N GLY A 149 -7.30 -4.46 -40.56
CA GLY A 149 -6.77 -3.18 -41.06
C GLY A 149 -5.64 -3.29 -42.07
N GLY A 150 -5.41 -4.48 -42.64
CA GLY A 150 -4.49 -4.71 -43.76
C GLY A 150 -3.00 -4.48 -43.44
N THR A 151 -2.17 -4.47 -44.49
CA THR A 151 -0.73 -4.24 -44.39
C THR A 151 -0.40 -2.85 -43.82
N PHE A 152 0.69 -2.73 -43.05
CA PHE A 152 1.13 -1.46 -42.49
C PHE A 152 1.49 -0.41 -43.56
N THR A 153 1.19 0.86 -43.24
CA THR A 153 1.72 2.01 -43.99
C THR A 153 3.19 2.27 -43.65
N PRO A 154 3.95 3.02 -44.47
CA PRO A 154 5.33 3.40 -44.16
C PRO A 154 5.48 4.10 -42.79
N GLU A 155 4.51 4.92 -42.40
CA GLU A 155 4.48 5.60 -41.09
C GLU A 155 4.29 4.60 -39.95
N GLN A 156 3.39 3.63 -40.11
CA GLN A 156 3.17 2.56 -39.13
C GLN A 156 4.41 1.67 -38.96
N VAL A 157 5.11 1.36 -40.05
CA VAL A 157 6.40 0.66 -40.01
C VAL A 157 7.42 1.45 -39.20
N LYS A 158 7.54 2.77 -39.45
CA LYS A 158 8.48 3.63 -38.74
C LYS A 158 8.14 3.75 -37.24
N GLU A 159 6.87 3.77 -36.89
CA GLU A 159 6.44 3.78 -35.49
C GLU A 159 6.76 2.45 -34.80
N ALA A 160 6.44 1.32 -35.43
CA ALA A 160 6.75 0.01 -34.88
C ALA A 160 8.25 -0.22 -34.67
N GLN A 161 9.12 0.39 -35.50
CA GLN A 161 10.58 0.32 -35.34
C GLN A 161 11.12 0.98 -34.06
N LYS A 162 10.31 1.77 -33.34
CA LYS A 162 10.68 2.34 -32.04
C LYS A 162 10.48 1.35 -30.88
N ASP A 163 9.77 0.26 -31.11
CA ASP A 163 9.47 -0.75 -30.10
C ASP A 163 10.73 -1.57 -29.78
N PRO A 164 11.18 -1.60 -28.50
CA PRO A 164 12.38 -2.32 -28.11
C PRO A 164 12.28 -3.84 -28.28
N TRP A 165 11.06 -4.39 -28.37
CA TRP A 165 10.81 -5.83 -28.52
C TRP A 165 10.27 -6.20 -29.90
N LEU A 166 10.41 -5.32 -30.90
CA LEU A 166 9.90 -5.59 -32.24
C LEU A 166 10.43 -6.91 -32.79
N GLN A 167 11.72 -7.20 -32.67
CA GLN A 167 12.31 -8.40 -33.27
C GLN A 167 11.74 -9.68 -32.65
N GLU A 168 11.55 -9.70 -31.34
CA GLU A 168 10.95 -10.80 -30.61
C GLU A 168 9.47 -10.98 -31.00
N LYS A 169 8.70 -9.88 -31.14
CA LYS A 169 7.31 -9.93 -31.63
C LYS A 169 7.22 -10.53 -33.05
N LEU A 170 8.14 -10.13 -33.93
CA LEU A 170 8.23 -10.70 -35.28
C LEU A 170 8.68 -12.17 -35.27
N ALA A 171 9.57 -12.55 -34.36
CA ALA A 171 10.03 -13.92 -34.21
C ALA A 171 8.91 -14.84 -33.72
N VAL A 172 8.16 -14.44 -32.69
CA VAL A 172 6.97 -15.15 -32.19
C VAL A 172 5.97 -15.39 -33.32
N ARG A 173 5.67 -14.37 -34.13
CA ARG A 173 4.78 -14.53 -35.28
C ARG A 173 5.31 -15.53 -36.32
N ARG A 174 6.61 -15.53 -36.59
CA ARG A 174 7.20 -16.51 -37.53
C ARG A 174 7.16 -17.93 -36.99
N TRP A 175 7.34 -18.13 -35.69
CA TRP A 175 7.20 -19.45 -35.06
C TRP A 175 5.75 -19.92 -35.04
N ASP A 176 4.79 -19.01 -34.78
CA ASP A 176 3.35 -19.29 -34.92
C ASP A 176 3.02 -19.79 -36.34
N ASP A 177 3.54 -19.12 -37.38
CA ASP A 177 3.30 -19.55 -38.75
C ASP A 177 3.87 -20.95 -39.06
N GLN A 178 4.98 -21.33 -38.43
CA GLN A 178 5.68 -22.61 -38.60
C GLN A 178 5.07 -23.76 -37.78
N ALA A 179 4.40 -23.46 -36.67
CA ALA A 179 3.90 -24.42 -35.68
C ALA A 179 2.63 -25.16 -36.14
N LYS A 180 2.70 -25.89 -37.26
CA LYS A 180 1.56 -26.57 -37.90
C LYS A 180 1.87 -28.00 -38.31
N GLU A 181 2.91 -28.60 -37.72
CA GLU A 181 3.33 -29.97 -38.04
C GLU A 181 2.58 -30.98 -37.17
N ALA A 182 1.66 -31.73 -37.75
CA ALA A 182 0.90 -32.77 -37.04
C ALA A 182 1.84 -33.85 -36.45
N GLY A 183 1.71 -34.13 -35.15
CA GLY A 183 2.52 -35.14 -34.46
C GLY A 183 3.98 -34.74 -34.20
N ALA A 184 4.33 -33.46 -34.31
CA ALA A 184 5.66 -32.96 -33.94
C ALA A 184 5.99 -33.30 -32.47
N LYS A 185 7.24 -33.69 -32.20
CA LYS A 185 7.70 -33.99 -30.85
C LYS A 185 8.15 -32.72 -30.14
N THR A 186 7.36 -32.28 -29.17
CA THR A 186 7.63 -31.11 -28.32
C THR A 186 7.67 -31.51 -26.83
N PRO A 187 8.29 -30.70 -25.97
CA PRO A 187 8.06 -30.79 -24.53
C PRO A 187 6.57 -30.60 -24.21
N ASP A 188 6.09 -31.29 -23.18
CA ASP A 188 4.72 -31.11 -22.70
C ASP A 188 4.54 -29.74 -22.01
N LEU A 189 3.28 -29.34 -21.80
CA LEU A 189 2.96 -28.05 -21.16
C LEU A 189 3.61 -27.92 -19.78
N LYS A 190 3.63 -29.02 -19.01
CA LYS A 190 4.21 -29.06 -17.65
C LYS A 190 5.71 -28.77 -17.64
N SER A 191 6.44 -29.14 -18.70
CA SER A 191 7.87 -28.84 -18.83
C SER A 191 8.17 -27.34 -18.85
N TYR A 192 7.19 -26.49 -19.17
CA TYR A 192 7.33 -25.03 -19.15
C TYR A 192 6.95 -24.37 -17.82
N GLU A 193 6.38 -25.11 -16.85
CA GLU A 193 5.96 -24.57 -15.54
C GLU A 193 7.11 -23.88 -14.79
N PRO A 194 8.35 -24.40 -14.75
CA PRO A 194 9.47 -23.73 -14.08
C PRO A 194 9.83 -22.37 -14.70
N ILE A 195 9.84 -22.28 -16.04
CA ILE A 195 10.12 -21.04 -16.77
C ILE A 195 9.01 -20.03 -16.51
N ALA A 196 7.74 -20.45 -16.61
CA ALA A 196 6.59 -19.59 -16.36
C ALA A 196 6.58 -19.04 -14.92
N THR A 197 6.86 -19.90 -13.95
CA THR A 197 6.93 -19.53 -12.52
C THR A 197 8.05 -18.52 -12.29
N LYS A 198 9.24 -18.77 -12.84
CA LYS A 198 10.40 -17.88 -12.74
C LYS A 198 10.12 -16.52 -13.36
N CYS A 199 9.56 -16.46 -14.58
CA CYS A 199 9.21 -15.21 -15.24
C CYS A 199 8.20 -14.39 -14.41
N LEU A 200 7.16 -15.06 -13.89
CA LEU A 200 6.15 -14.41 -13.05
C LEU A 200 6.73 -13.88 -11.73
N MET A 201 7.62 -14.64 -11.09
CA MET A 201 8.26 -14.20 -9.85
C MET A 201 9.21 -13.03 -10.09
N ASN A 202 9.99 -13.07 -11.17
CA ASN A 202 10.91 -12.00 -11.52
C ASN A 202 10.15 -10.70 -11.82
N SER A 203 9.05 -10.76 -12.58
CA SER A 203 8.23 -9.58 -12.88
C SER A 203 7.57 -8.99 -11.62
N ARG A 204 7.26 -9.83 -10.63
CA ARG A 204 6.65 -9.43 -9.36
C ARG A 204 7.66 -9.07 -8.26
N SER A 205 8.96 -9.28 -8.47
CA SER A 205 10.00 -9.14 -7.44
C SER A 205 10.14 -7.74 -6.84
N GLN A 206 9.67 -6.72 -7.56
CA GLN A 206 9.61 -5.34 -7.11
C GLN A 206 8.38 -4.64 -7.69
N PHE A 207 8.04 -3.47 -7.13
CA PHE A 207 7.02 -2.59 -7.68
C PHE A 207 7.28 -1.13 -7.38
N GLN A 208 6.69 -0.26 -8.19
CA GLN A 208 6.66 1.16 -7.94
C GLN A 208 5.31 1.56 -7.32
N LEU A 209 5.36 2.35 -6.26
CA LEU A 209 4.19 2.94 -5.62
C LEU A 209 4.54 4.36 -5.17
N HIS A 210 3.71 5.33 -5.56
CA HIS A 210 3.86 6.74 -5.20
C HIS A 210 5.28 7.30 -5.42
N GLY A 211 5.91 6.96 -6.55
CA GLY A 211 7.26 7.42 -6.92
C GLY A 211 8.41 6.70 -6.21
N ARG A 212 8.12 5.62 -5.47
CA ARG A 212 9.11 4.82 -4.72
C ARG A 212 9.12 3.39 -5.23
N THR A 213 10.28 2.74 -5.19
CA THR A 213 10.42 1.32 -5.54
C THR A 213 10.53 0.49 -4.27
N TYR A 214 9.79 -0.61 -4.20
CA TYR A 214 9.83 -1.57 -3.09
C TYR A 214 10.14 -2.96 -3.63
N ASN A 215 11.10 -3.64 -3.01
CA ASN A 215 11.37 -5.05 -3.25
C ASN A 215 10.45 -5.93 -2.40
N LEU A 216 10.14 -7.14 -2.87
CA LEU A 216 9.49 -8.13 -2.03
C LEU A 216 10.44 -8.58 -0.90
N PRO A 217 9.92 -8.85 0.31
CA PRO A 217 10.73 -9.37 1.39
C PRO A 217 11.31 -10.75 1.04
N THR A 218 12.55 -11.01 1.44
CA THR A 218 13.22 -12.32 1.26
C THR A 218 13.21 -13.17 2.54
N ARG A 219 12.77 -12.57 3.64
CA ARG A 219 12.56 -13.18 4.97
C ARG A 219 11.50 -12.38 5.73
N PRO A 220 10.95 -12.89 6.85
CA PRO A 220 9.94 -12.17 7.60
C PRO A 220 10.35 -10.73 7.91
N SER A 221 9.45 -9.79 7.65
CA SER A 221 9.70 -8.36 7.71
C SER A 221 8.60 -7.70 8.53
N VAL A 222 8.97 -6.94 9.56
CA VAL A 222 8.01 -6.38 10.51
C VAL A 222 8.24 -4.89 10.64
N VAL A 223 7.17 -4.11 10.50
CA VAL A 223 7.14 -2.69 10.87
C VAL A 223 6.26 -2.55 12.10
N VAL A 224 6.81 -1.97 13.16
CA VAL A 224 6.10 -1.62 14.40
C VAL A 224 5.92 -0.11 14.45
N CYS A 225 4.68 0.35 14.52
CA CYS A 225 4.35 1.75 14.82
C CYS A 225 3.98 1.84 16.32
N VAL A 226 4.86 2.43 17.11
CA VAL A 226 4.56 2.78 18.50
C VAL A 226 3.88 4.15 18.49
N ASP A 227 2.58 4.16 18.72
CA ASP A 227 1.77 5.37 18.67
C ASP A 227 2.22 6.37 19.77
N GLY A 228 2.36 7.66 19.43
CA GLY A 228 2.85 8.69 20.35
C GLY A 228 4.31 8.52 20.81
N PHE A 229 5.16 7.85 20.03
CA PHE A 229 6.55 7.53 20.38
C PHE A 229 7.49 8.72 20.24
N ASP A 230 7.36 9.67 21.15
CA ASP A 230 8.29 10.79 21.29
C ASP A 230 9.73 10.29 21.54
N PRO A 231 10.77 10.88 20.91
CA PRO A 231 12.17 10.52 21.13
C PRO A 231 12.58 10.56 22.61
N GLU A 232 11.93 11.38 23.45
CA GLU A 232 12.20 11.43 24.89
C GLU A 232 11.91 10.09 25.59
N TYR A 233 10.89 9.32 25.18
CA TYR A 233 10.62 7.98 25.74
C TYR A 233 11.76 7.00 25.44
N LEU A 234 12.24 6.97 24.19
CA LEU A 234 13.35 6.11 23.80
C LEU A 234 14.61 6.43 24.60
N GLN A 235 14.96 7.72 24.67
CA GLN A 235 16.16 8.18 25.35
C GLN A 235 16.12 7.86 26.86
N GLN A 236 14.99 8.16 27.51
CA GLN A 236 14.84 7.94 28.95
C GLN A 236 14.83 6.45 29.29
N ALA A 237 14.07 5.63 28.57
CA ALA A 237 14.01 4.19 28.81
C ALA A 237 15.35 3.46 28.51
N ILE A 238 16.13 3.90 27.51
CA ILE A 238 17.49 3.37 27.30
C ILE A 238 18.41 3.75 28.47
N LYS A 239 18.36 5.02 28.89
CA LYS A 239 19.17 5.51 30.01
C LYS A 239 18.88 4.75 31.31
N ASP A 240 17.62 4.41 31.53
CA ASP A 240 17.17 3.68 32.73
C ASP A 240 17.31 2.15 32.60
N GLY A 241 17.79 1.66 31.44
CA GLY A 241 18.01 0.22 31.20
C GLY A 241 16.74 -0.59 30.96
N VAL A 242 15.63 0.08 30.64
CA VAL A 242 14.29 -0.50 30.42
C VAL A 242 14.18 -1.19 29.05
N MET A 243 14.85 -0.67 28.02
CA MET A 243 14.78 -1.17 26.64
C MET A 243 16.12 -1.70 26.10
N PRO A 244 16.63 -2.84 26.59
CA PRO A 244 17.94 -3.36 26.18
C PRO A 244 18.01 -3.80 24.71
N ASN A 245 16.93 -4.29 24.10
CA ASN A 245 16.94 -4.70 22.69
C ASN A 245 17.01 -3.47 21.77
N LEU A 246 16.16 -2.46 21.99
CA LEU A 246 16.19 -1.22 21.22
C LEU A 246 17.50 -0.45 21.46
N ALA A 247 18.08 -0.47 22.67
CA ALA A 247 19.42 0.06 22.90
C ALA A 247 20.46 -0.60 21.98
N SER A 248 20.41 -1.93 21.84
CA SER A 248 21.29 -2.64 20.91
C SER A 248 21.02 -2.29 19.43
N PHE A 249 19.78 -2.02 19.04
CA PHE A 249 19.46 -1.63 17.65
C PHE A 249 19.92 -0.20 17.35
N VAL A 250 19.82 0.71 18.33
CA VAL A 250 20.37 2.07 18.22
C VAL A 250 21.89 2.03 18.06
N GLU A 251 22.57 1.14 18.78
CA GLU A 251 24.04 1.01 18.72
C GLU A 251 24.53 0.27 17.47
N LYS A 252 23.90 -0.86 17.11
CA LYS A 252 24.42 -1.82 16.13
C LYS A 252 23.57 -1.95 14.86
N GLY A 253 22.33 -1.49 14.91
CA GLY A 253 21.40 -1.49 13.80
C GLY A 253 21.44 -0.17 13.03
N PHE A 254 20.27 0.38 12.75
CA PHE A 254 20.12 1.73 12.22
C PHE A 254 19.17 2.52 13.11
N HIS A 255 19.51 3.78 13.38
CA HIS A 255 18.66 4.70 14.12
C HIS A 255 18.88 6.12 13.62
N VAL A 256 17.77 6.82 13.38
CA VAL A 256 17.70 8.25 13.13
C VAL A 256 16.46 8.83 13.79
N THR A 257 16.43 10.14 13.98
CA THR A 257 15.18 10.86 14.25
C THR A 257 14.56 11.21 12.89
N ALA A 258 13.38 10.66 12.63
CA ALA A 258 12.60 10.92 11.43
C ALA A 258 11.51 11.95 11.72
N GLU A 259 10.98 12.55 10.66
CA GLU A 259 9.82 13.42 10.75
C GLU A 259 8.54 12.74 10.26
N VAL A 260 7.43 13.07 10.88
CA VAL A 260 6.11 12.57 10.52
C VAL A 260 5.40 13.51 9.53
N ALA A 261 4.24 13.12 9.04
CA ALA A 261 3.34 13.98 8.26
C ALA A 261 2.54 14.93 9.18
N MET A 262 2.18 16.09 8.65
CA MET A 262 1.31 17.05 9.32
C MET A 262 -0.15 16.89 8.87
N PRO A 263 -1.13 17.09 9.78
CA PRO A 263 -0.96 17.23 11.22
C PRO A 263 -0.51 15.90 11.82
N THR A 264 0.19 15.96 12.95
CA THR A 264 0.82 14.80 13.59
C THR A 264 -0.24 13.95 14.33
N PHE A 265 -1.20 13.40 13.59
CA PHE A 265 -2.30 12.56 14.07
C PHE A 265 -2.12 11.11 13.63
N THR A 266 -2.66 10.19 14.43
CA THR A 266 -2.60 8.74 14.26
C THR A 266 -3.03 8.29 12.86
N ASN A 267 -4.23 8.65 12.39
CA ASN A 267 -4.73 8.21 11.08
C ASN A 267 -3.90 8.77 9.92
N THR A 268 -3.56 10.06 9.97
CA THR A 268 -2.73 10.71 8.94
C THR A 268 -1.44 9.92 8.75
N ASN A 269 -0.74 9.65 9.85
CA ASN A 269 0.59 9.08 9.81
C ASN A 269 0.64 7.56 9.63
N ASN A 270 -0.30 6.81 10.19
CA ASN A 270 -0.42 5.39 9.89
C ASN A 270 -0.72 5.16 8.39
N VAL A 271 -1.55 6.01 7.78
CA VAL A 271 -1.81 5.92 6.33
C VAL A 271 -0.59 6.35 5.52
N SER A 272 0.14 7.38 5.95
CA SER A 272 1.43 7.72 5.33
C SER A 272 2.39 6.54 5.38
N ILE A 273 2.51 5.84 6.51
CA ILE A 273 3.41 4.68 6.67
C ILE A 273 3.06 3.55 5.70
N ILE A 274 1.78 3.15 5.62
CA ILE A 274 1.38 2.04 4.74
C ILE A 274 1.34 2.42 3.26
N THR A 275 1.33 3.70 2.90
CA THR A 275 1.38 4.16 1.50
C THR A 275 2.77 4.62 1.07
N GLY A 276 3.66 4.85 2.03
CA GLY A 276 4.99 5.44 1.82
C GLY A 276 4.95 6.86 1.26
N ALA A 277 3.84 7.60 1.48
CA ALA A 277 3.55 8.87 0.84
C ALA A 277 2.92 9.89 1.81
N GLU A 278 2.89 11.15 1.39
CA GLU A 278 2.31 12.27 2.15
C GLU A 278 0.77 12.32 2.03
N PRO A 279 0.07 13.03 2.95
CA PRO A 279 -1.38 13.18 2.93
C PRO A 279 -1.96 13.76 1.64
N ALA A 280 -1.23 14.62 0.93
CA ALA A 280 -1.62 15.14 -0.37
C ALA A 280 -1.82 14.01 -1.42
N VAL A 281 -1.15 12.88 -1.25
CA VAL A 281 -1.29 11.70 -2.13
C VAL A 281 -2.44 10.81 -1.67
N HIS A 282 -2.44 10.40 -0.40
CA HIS A 282 -3.39 9.40 0.10
C HIS A 282 -4.72 9.98 0.63
N GLY A 283 -4.83 11.29 0.79
CA GLY A 283 -6.03 12.02 1.18
C GLY A 283 -6.37 11.98 2.68
N ILE A 284 -5.96 10.96 3.42
CA ILE A 284 -6.26 10.86 4.87
C ILE A 284 -5.45 11.89 5.67
N ASN A 285 -6.14 12.89 6.25
CA ASN A 285 -5.51 14.04 6.92
C ASN A 285 -6.16 14.45 8.25
N GLY A 286 -6.54 13.44 9.04
CA GLY A 286 -7.23 13.58 10.34
C GLY A 286 -8.28 12.48 10.54
N ASN A 287 -9.18 12.69 11.51
CA ASN A 287 -10.33 11.80 11.76
C ASN A 287 -11.61 12.22 11.02
N TYR A 288 -11.74 13.50 10.70
CA TYR A 288 -12.84 14.06 9.92
C TYR A 288 -12.46 15.43 9.35
N PHE A 289 -13.25 15.91 8.39
CA PHE A 289 -13.16 17.26 7.84
C PHE A 289 -14.57 17.77 7.51
N LEU A 290 -14.71 19.08 7.30
CA LEU A 290 -15.99 19.66 6.85
C LEU A 290 -15.99 19.72 5.32
N ASP A 291 -17.01 19.14 4.69
CA ASP A 291 -17.23 19.30 3.25
C ASP A 291 -17.74 20.72 2.97
N ARG A 292 -17.08 21.42 2.05
CA ARG A 292 -17.39 22.83 1.75
C ARG A 292 -18.67 23.02 0.94
N GLU A 293 -19.10 22.01 0.20
CA GLU A 293 -20.30 22.09 -0.63
C GLU A 293 -21.55 21.76 0.19
N THR A 294 -21.49 20.72 1.02
CA THR A 294 -22.63 20.24 1.79
C THR A 294 -22.69 20.81 3.21
N HIS A 295 -21.57 21.33 3.73
CA HIS A 295 -21.40 21.71 5.14
C HIS A 295 -21.57 20.53 6.11
N GLU A 296 -21.40 19.30 5.64
CA GLU A 296 -21.45 18.10 6.48
C GLU A 296 -20.06 17.71 6.98
N GLU A 297 -19.98 17.24 8.23
CA GLU A 297 -18.77 16.67 8.80
C GLU A 297 -18.56 15.25 8.24
N ILE A 298 -17.54 15.06 7.40
CA ILE A 298 -17.22 13.79 6.76
C ILE A 298 -16.23 13.01 7.61
N MET A 299 -16.71 11.91 8.19
CA MET A 299 -15.94 11.02 9.05
C MET A 299 -15.08 10.05 8.24
N ILE A 300 -13.81 9.90 8.61
CA ILE A 300 -12.92 8.88 8.05
C ILE A 300 -13.05 7.62 8.90
N GLN A 301 -13.99 6.73 8.59
CA GLN A 301 -14.25 5.52 9.39
C GLN A 301 -13.59 4.25 8.84
N ASP A 302 -13.27 4.26 7.56
CA ASP A 302 -12.73 3.15 6.78
C ASP A 302 -11.90 3.69 5.61
N ASP A 303 -11.57 2.81 4.65
CA ASP A 303 -10.72 3.10 3.51
C ASP A 303 -11.41 3.84 2.35
N ARG A 304 -12.73 4.13 2.42
CA ARG A 304 -13.47 4.74 1.29
C ARG A 304 -12.93 6.09 0.84
N LEU A 305 -12.29 6.82 1.75
CA LEU A 305 -11.73 8.16 1.51
C LEU A 305 -10.23 8.13 1.21
N LEU A 306 -9.60 6.95 1.22
CA LEU A 306 -8.21 6.75 0.85
C LEU A 306 -8.05 6.89 -0.67
N ARG A 307 -7.00 7.60 -1.08
CA ARG A 307 -6.63 7.78 -2.49
C ARG A 307 -5.40 6.94 -2.82
N GLY A 308 -5.41 6.28 -3.96
CA GLY A 308 -4.29 5.45 -4.40
C GLY A 308 -4.31 4.06 -3.76
N SER A 309 -3.14 3.47 -3.57
CA SER A 309 -2.95 2.08 -3.14
C SER A 309 -1.99 2.01 -1.95
N THR A 310 -1.96 0.90 -1.22
CA THR A 310 -1.04 0.70 -0.10
C THR A 310 0.10 -0.26 -0.46
N ILE A 311 1.24 -0.13 0.23
CA ILE A 311 2.34 -1.09 0.19
C ILE A 311 1.82 -2.48 0.57
N LEU A 312 0.92 -2.56 1.56
CA LEU A 312 0.31 -3.80 2.02
C LEU A 312 -0.51 -4.50 0.92
N GLU A 313 -1.36 -3.76 0.21
CA GLU A 313 -2.11 -4.25 -0.95
C GLU A 313 -1.17 -4.74 -2.05
N GLN A 314 -0.16 -3.94 -2.41
CA GLN A 314 0.78 -4.29 -3.48
C GLN A 314 1.59 -5.56 -3.15
N MET A 315 1.90 -5.78 -1.87
CA MET A 315 2.54 -7.00 -1.38
C MET A 315 1.59 -8.19 -1.45
N SER A 316 0.36 -8.04 -0.98
CA SER A 316 -0.68 -9.09 -1.04
C SER A 316 -0.93 -9.53 -2.49
N LYS A 317 -1.04 -8.58 -3.44
CA LYS A 317 -1.22 -8.86 -4.88
C LYS A 317 -0.07 -9.65 -5.50
N ARG A 318 1.12 -9.62 -4.89
CA ARG A 318 2.32 -10.32 -5.35
C ARG A 318 2.58 -11.64 -4.62
N GLY A 319 1.63 -12.07 -3.78
CA GLY A 319 1.68 -13.35 -3.09
C GLY A 319 2.44 -13.33 -1.77
N VAL A 320 2.81 -12.16 -1.26
CA VAL A 320 3.32 -12.00 0.10
C VAL A 320 2.14 -12.14 1.06
N ARG A 321 2.25 -12.98 2.08
CA ARG A 321 1.22 -13.08 3.12
C ARG A 321 1.38 -11.92 4.07
N VAL A 322 0.40 -11.03 4.14
CA VAL A 322 0.47 -9.82 4.97
C VAL A 322 -0.30 -10.03 6.26
N ALA A 323 0.23 -9.52 7.38
CA ALA A 323 -0.50 -9.39 8.65
C ALA A 323 -0.50 -7.93 9.11
N ALA A 324 -1.68 -7.31 9.11
CA ALA A 324 -1.90 -5.97 9.67
C ALA A 324 -2.68 -6.12 11.00
N VAL A 325 -2.04 -5.77 12.12
CA VAL A 325 -2.67 -5.89 13.44
C VAL A 325 -2.62 -4.53 14.13
N THR A 326 -3.78 -4.04 14.57
CA THR A 326 -3.91 -2.73 15.20
C THR A 326 -4.40 -2.84 16.63
N ALA A 327 -4.16 -1.81 17.45
CA ALA A 327 -4.84 -1.68 18.73
C ALA A 327 -6.35 -1.38 18.53
N LYS A 328 -6.66 -0.36 17.71
CA LYS A 328 -8.02 0.17 17.47
C LYS A 328 -8.62 -0.28 16.14
N ASN A 329 -9.91 -0.56 16.12
CA ASN A 329 -10.59 -1.15 14.96
C ASN A 329 -10.76 -0.22 13.76
N LYS A 330 -11.01 1.07 14.04
CA LYS A 330 -11.14 2.10 13.01
C LYS A 330 -9.94 2.10 12.06
N LEU A 331 -8.74 2.00 12.62
CA LEU A 331 -7.51 1.91 11.85
C LEU A 331 -7.39 0.60 11.08
N ALA A 332 -7.78 -0.54 11.67
CA ALA A 332 -7.78 -1.83 10.96
C ALA A 332 -8.62 -1.78 9.68
N LYS A 333 -9.77 -1.09 9.71
CA LYS A 333 -10.63 -0.90 8.53
C LYS A 333 -10.01 -0.06 7.42
N ILE A 334 -9.10 0.86 7.75
CA ILE A 334 -8.32 1.59 6.74
C ILE A 334 -7.19 0.70 6.18
N LEU A 335 -6.50 -0.05 7.05
CA LEU A 335 -5.38 -0.93 6.67
C LEU A 335 -5.81 -2.14 5.83
N GLU A 336 -7.07 -2.54 5.91
CA GLU A 336 -7.68 -3.60 5.10
C GLU A 336 -7.70 -3.28 3.59
N HIS A 337 -7.51 -2.00 3.21
CA HIS A 337 -7.58 -1.53 1.83
C HIS A 337 -6.81 -2.41 0.84
N GLY A 338 -7.56 -3.09 -0.04
CA GLY A 338 -7.02 -3.90 -1.13
C GLY A 338 -6.39 -5.24 -0.72
N LEU A 339 -6.44 -5.63 0.57
CA LEU A 339 -5.88 -6.92 1.02
C LEU A 339 -6.74 -8.10 0.53
N ASP A 340 -6.08 -9.16 0.05
CA ASP A 340 -6.74 -10.44 -0.20
C ASP A 340 -6.78 -11.26 1.10
N LEU A 341 -7.89 -11.19 1.82
CA LEU A 341 -8.09 -11.86 3.12
C LEU A 341 -8.11 -13.40 3.04
N ASN A 342 -8.06 -14.00 1.85
CA ASN A 342 -7.80 -15.45 1.72
C ASN A 342 -6.34 -15.80 2.05
N THR A 343 -5.43 -14.83 1.92
CA THR A 343 -3.98 -15.02 2.11
C THR A 343 -3.36 -14.06 3.11
N SER A 344 -4.04 -12.95 3.40
CA SER A 344 -3.64 -11.92 4.36
C SER A 344 -4.51 -11.94 5.61
N ILE A 345 -4.02 -11.31 6.68
CA ILE A 345 -4.67 -11.20 7.98
C ILE A 345 -4.78 -9.71 8.33
N CYS A 346 -5.98 -9.26 8.70
CA CYS A 346 -6.20 -7.89 9.17
C CYS A 346 -7.21 -7.87 10.32
N PHE A 347 -6.81 -7.42 11.50
CA PHE A 347 -7.72 -7.27 12.63
C PHE A 347 -7.21 -6.29 13.69
N SER A 348 -8.07 -5.97 14.65
CA SER A 348 -7.72 -5.16 15.81
C SER A 348 -7.81 -5.95 17.12
N SER A 349 -6.96 -5.61 18.08
CA SER A 349 -7.02 -6.16 19.43
C SER A 349 -8.36 -5.80 20.12
N GLU A 350 -8.94 -4.65 19.77
CA GLU A 350 -10.25 -4.17 20.27
C GLU A 350 -11.42 -5.11 19.95
N PHE A 351 -11.32 -5.89 18.87
CA PHE A 351 -12.33 -6.86 18.43
C PHE A 351 -11.74 -8.24 18.14
N ALA A 352 -10.68 -8.61 18.87
CA ALA A 352 -10.01 -9.91 18.69
C ALA A 352 -10.97 -11.10 18.88
N ALA A 353 -11.91 -11.02 19.84
CA ALA A 353 -12.88 -12.08 20.09
C ALA A 353 -13.88 -12.28 18.94
N SER A 354 -14.10 -11.26 18.11
CA SER A 354 -15.09 -11.27 17.03
C SER A 354 -14.50 -11.57 15.65
N CYS A 355 -13.19 -11.85 15.57
CA CYS A 355 -12.53 -12.08 14.30
C CYS A 355 -13.05 -13.32 13.57
N SER A 356 -13.27 -13.18 12.26
CA SER A 356 -13.71 -14.28 11.40
C SER A 356 -12.78 -14.48 10.20
N LYS A 357 -12.74 -15.71 9.67
CA LYS A 357 -11.95 -16.02 8.47
C LYS A 357 -12.32 -15.14 7.27
N ALA A 358 -13.60 -14.85 7.09
CA ALA A 358 -14.08 -14.07 5.95
C ALA A 358 -13.73 -12.58 6.06
N GLU A 359 -13.84 -12.00 7.25
CA GLU A 359 -13.68 -10.56 7.46
C GLU A 359 -12.27 -10.16 7.91
N ASN A 360 -11.45 -11.11 8.38
CA ASN A 360 -10.15 -10.82 8.96
C ASN A 360 -9.02 -11.74 8.45
N GLY A 361 -9.32 -12.76 7.65
CA GLY A 361 -8.38 -13.82 7.26
C GLY A 361 -8.00 -14.77 8.41
N ILE A 362 -8.54 -14.54 9.61
CA ILE A 362 -8.27 -15.31 10.81
C ILE A 362 -9.49 -15.38 11.73
N ASP A 363 -9.64 -16.50 12.41
CA ASP A 363 -10.61 -16.72 13.48
C ASP A 363 -9.88 -17.14 14.77
N ASN A 364 -10.61 -17.22 15.89
CA ASN A 364 -10.11 -17.72 17.17
C ASN A 364 -8.83 -17.01 17.66
N VAL A 365 -8.74 -15.69 17.51
CA VAL A 365 -7.54 -14.90 17.85
C VAL A 365 -7.18 -15.03 19.33
N GLU A 366 -8.16 -15.05 20.23
CA GLU A 366 -7.89 -15.23 21.68
C GLU A 366 -7.20 -16.56 21.99
N LYS A 367 -7.54 -17.62 21.24
CA LYS A 367 -6.87 -18.91 21.36
C LYS A 367 -5.46 -18.88 20.77
N LEU A 368 -5.26 -18.16 19.67
CA LEU A 368 -3.94 -17.94 19.08
C LEU A 368 -3.03 -17.25 20.09
N VAL A 369 -3.46 -16.10 20.63
CA VAL A 369 -2.66 -15.30 21.57
C VAL A 369 -2.57 -15.96 22.95
N GLY A 370 -3.54 -16.79 23.31
CA GLY A 370 -3.59 -17.50 24.59
C GLY A 370 -4.19 -16.67 25.73
N ARG A 371 -4.91 -15.59 25.42
CA ARG A 371 -5.63 -14.74 26.39
C ARG A 371 -6.81 -14.02 25.73
N GLU A 372 -7.77 -13.63 26.58
CA GLU A 372 -8.94 -12.85 26.18
C GLU A 372 -8.56 -11.46 25.67
N GLN A 373 -9.43 -10.88 24.86
CA GLN A 373 -9.30 -9.50 24.37
C GLN A 373 -9.20 -8.53 25.56
N PRO A 374 -8.27 -7.56 25.53
CA PRO A 374 -8.07 -6.64 26.64
C PRO A 374 -9.09 -5.50 26.63
N ASP A 375 -9.16 -4.77 27.75
CA ASP A 375 -9.94 -3.54 27.85
C ASP A 375 -9.46 -2.47 26.86
N ARG A 376 -10.40 -1.67 26.32
CA ARG A 376 -10.13 -0.68 25.28
C ARG A 376 -9.33 0.53 25.77
N HIS A 377 -9.30 0.77 27.07
CA HIS A 377 -8.61 1.86 27.75
C HIS A 377 -7.47 1.30 28.61
N SER A 378 -6.60 0.49 28.00
CA SER A 378 -5.46 -0.13 28.66
C SER A 378 -4.24 -0.22 27.74
N GLY A 379 -3.04 -0.13 28.33
CA GLY A 379 -1.78 -0.44 27.64
C GLY A 379 -1.70 -1.89 27.16
N GLU A 380 -2.48 -2.79 27.74
CA GLU A 380 -2.58 -4.19 27.31
C GLU A 380 -3.10 -4.35 25.88
N LEU A 381 -3.88 -3.38 25.38
CA LEU A 381 -4.35 -3.37 23.99
C LEU A 381 -3.17 -3.32 23.01
N SER A 382 -2.15 -2.51 23.31
CA SER A 382 -0.91 -2.43 22.53
C SER A 382 -0.07 -3.70 22.66
N ILE A 383 0.04 -4.26 23.87
CA ILE A 383 0.82 -5.49 24.08
C ILE A 383 0.18 -6.70 23.36
N TYR A 384 -1.16 -6.74 23.28
CA TYR A 384 -1.88 -7.79 22.56
C TYR A 384 -1.54 -7.80 21.06
N VAL A 385 -1.40 -6.63 20.43
CA VAL A 385 -0.94 -6.50 19.03
C VAL A 385 0.39 -7.21 18.83
N LEU A 386 1.35 -6.94 19.72
CA LEU A 386 2.69 -7.52 19.63
C LEU A 386 2.70 -9.02 19.93
N ASP A 387 1.92 -9.47 20.92
CA ASP A 387 1.78 -10.90 21.23
C ASP A 387 1.18 -11.67 20.04
N ALA A 388 0.15 -11.10 19.39
CA ALA A 388 -0.42 -11.65 18.17
C ALA A 388 0.60 -11.68 17.01
N GLY A 389 1.34 -10.60 16.79
CA GLY A 389 2.40 -10.55 15.78
C GLY A 389 3.48 -11.62 15.99
N VAL A 390 3.93 -11.79 17.25
CA VAL A 390 4.88 -12.83 17.63
C VAL A 390 4.32 -14.22 17.35
N GLN A 391 3.06 -14.50 17.71
CA GLN A 391 2.47 -15.82 17.50
C GLN A 391 2.24 -16.13 16.02
N LEU A 392 1.75 -15.16 15.24
CA LEU A 392 1.59 -15.29 13.79
C LEU A 392 2.92 -15.58 13.10
N LEU A 393 4.02 -14.95 13.56
CA LEU A 393 5.35 -15.24 13.05
C LEU A 393 5.83 -16.64 13.45
N LYS A 394 5.65 -17.05 14.71
CA LYS A 394 5.98 -18.40 15.20
C LYS A 394 5.27 -19.49 14.40
N ASP A 395 3.99 -19.29 14.11
CA ASP A 395 3.17 -20.23 13.36
C ASP A 395 3.37 -20.12 11.85
N ASN A 396 4.31 -19.29 11.39
CA ASN A 396 4.61 -19.04 9.98
C ASN A 396 3.34 -18.68 9.19
N ARG A 397 2.53 -17.76 9.71
CA ARG A 397 1.22 -17.38 9.13
C ARG A 397 1.27 -16.15 8.23
N ALA A 398 2.32 -15.34 8.33
CA ALA A 398 2.54 -14.17 7.50
C ALA A 398 4.04 -13.93 7.28
N ASP A 399 4.35 -13.16 6.23
CA ASP A 399 5.70 -12.83 5.78
C ASP A 399 6.03 -11.34 5.99
N LEU A 400 5.03 -10.46 5.86
CA LEU A 400 5.14 -9.02 6.09
C LEU A 400 4.14 -8.58 7.15
N PHE A 401 4.59 -7.82 8.13
CA PHE A 401 3.77 -7.39 9.27
C PHE A 401 3.74 -5.87 9.38
N TYR A 402 2.55 -5.34 9.66
CA TYR A 402 2.37 -3.99 10.20
C TYR A 402 1.66 -4.09 11.55
N LEU A 403 2.37 -3.73 12.61
CA LEU A 403 1.90 -3.81 13.99
C LEU A 403 1.81 -2.39 14.55
N THR A 404 0.60 -1.87 14.73
CA THR A 404 0.40 -0.48 15.18
C THR A 404 -0.31 -0.44 16.53
N LEU A 405 0.29 0.30 17.46
CA LEU A 405 -0.09 0.33 18.88
C LEU A 405 -1.10 1.46 19.14
N SER A 406 -1.30 1.80 20.41
CA SER A 406 -2.06 2.97 20.85
C SER A 406 -1.24 3.78 21.85
N ASP A 407 -1.41 5.09 21.77
CA ASP A 407 -0.80 6.12 22.61
C ASP A 407 -1.53 6.36 23.96
N TYR A 408 -2.42 5.45 24.37
CA TYR A 408 -3.20 5.57 25.60
C TYR A 408 -2.33 5.84 26.84
N ILE A 409 -1.19 5.17 26.97
CA ILE A 409 -0.26 5.37 28.09
C ILE A 409 0.48 6.70 27.93
N GLN A 410 0.87 7.06 26.72
CA GLN A 410 1.66 8.24 26.39
C GLN A 410 0.87 9.54 26.63
N HIS A 411 -0.46 9.50 26.48
CA HIS A 411 -1.36 10.58 26.85
C HIS A 411 -1.47 10.79 28.37
N LYS A 412 -1.19 9.76 29.19
CA LYS A 412 -1.34 9.81 30.65
C LYS A 412 -0.01 9.98 31.40
N HIS A 413 1.06 9.40 30.88
CA HIS A 413 2.32 9.21 31.59
C HIS A 413 3.48 9.81 30.82
N ALA A 414 4.32 10.60 31.48
CA ALA A 414 5.53 11.15 30.89
C ALA A 414 6.65 10.09 30.76
N PRO A 415 7.69 10.35 29.94
CA PRO A 415 8.89 9.51 29.90
C PRO A 415 9.52 9.30 31.29
N GLY A 416 9.85 8.04 31.62
CA GLY A 416 10.44 7.66 32.91
C GLY A 416 9.45 7.51 34.08
N GLU A 417 8.15 7.71 33.84
CA GLU A 417 7.13 7.26 34.79
C GLU A 417 6.98 5.74 34.75
N LYS A 418 6.63 5.14 35.90
CA LYS A 418 6.55 3.70 36.08
C LYS A 418 5.70 3.00 35.00
N GLU A 419 4.50 3.51 34.74
CA GLU A 419 3.57 2.93 33.77
C GLU A 419 4.10 3.05 32.33
N SER A 420 4.84 4.13 32.04
CA SER A 420 5.53 4.29 30.76
C SER A 420 6.64 3.24 30.61
N ASP A 421 7.50 3.12 31.61
CA ASP A 421 8.62 2.16 31.60
C ASP A 421 8.14 0.71 31.52
N GLU A 422 7.04 0.37 32.23
CA GLU A 422 6.41 -0.96 32.15
C GLU A 422 5.93 -1.28 30.72
N LEU A 423 5.28 -0.33 30.04
CA LEU A 423 4.88 -0.49 28.64
C LEU A 423 6.10 -0.68 27.73
N TYR A 424 7.10 0.19 27.82
CA TYR A 424 8.26 0.15 26.94
C TYR A 424 9.13 -1.08 27.17
N ALA A 425 9.27 -1.57 28.41
CA ALA A 425 9.90 -2.86 28.70
C ALA A 425 9.13 -4.03 28.03
N ALA A 426 7.80 -3.98 28.08
CA ALA A 426 6.97 -4.99 27.44
C ALA A 426 7.08 -4.96 25.91
N ILE A 427 7.10 -3.78 25.29
CA ILE A 427 7.35 -3.58 23.85
C ILE A 427 8.72 -4.13 23.47
N ASP A 428 9.79 -3.70 24.15
CA ASP A 428 11.17 -4.09 23.87
C ASP A 428 11.35 -5.62 23.87
N LYS A 429 10.74 -6.30 24.84
CA LYS A 429 10.75 -7.76 24.92
C LYS A 429 10.13 -8.43 23.70
N ARG A 430 8.98 -7.95 23.19
CA ARG A 430 8.32 -8.56 22.02
C ARG A 430 9.05 -8.23 20.72
N VAL A 431 9.58 -7.02 20.60
CA VAL A 431 10.41 -6.63 19.46
C VAL A 431 11.67 -7.51 19.40
N GLY A 432 12.35 -7.73 20.53
CA GLY A 432 13.48 -8.66 20.61
C GLY A 432 13.10 -10.09 20.22
N GLU A 433 11.92 -10.55 20.61
CA GLU A 433 11.38 -11.86 20.23
C GLU A 433 11.14 -11.98 18.71
N LEU A 434 10.59 -10.96 18.06
CA LEU A 434 10.39 -10.94 16.60
C LEU A 434 11.73 -11.08 15.85
N VAL A 435 12.76 -10.35 16.29
CA VAL A 435 14.12 -10.47 15.74
C VAL A 435 14.70 -11.86 15.98
N ARG A 436 14.50 -12.43 17.18
CA ARG A 436 14.96 -13.79 17.52
C ARG A 436 14.33 -14.87 16.64
N LEU A 437 13.10 -14.65 16.19
CA LEU A 437 12.39 -15.53 15.25
C LEU A 437 12.84 -15.35 13.78
N GLY A 438 13.82 -14.48 13.53
CA GLY A 438 14.44 -14.29 12.22
C GLY A 438 13.86 -13.15 11.39
N ALA A 439 13.00 -12.31 11.97
CA ALA A 439 12.47 -11.14 11.27
C ALA A 439 13.47 -9.98 11.24
N VAL A 440 13.43 -9.20 10.16
CA VAL A 440 13.94 -7.83 10.15
C VAL A 440 12.85 -6.94 10.72
N VAL A 441 13.18 -6.13 11.72
CA VAL A 441 12.20 -5.28 12.39
C VAL A 441 12.58 -3.82 12.22
N ALA A 442 11.66 -2.99 11.72
CA ALA A 442 11.70 -1.54 11.88
C ALA A 442 10.69 -1.07 12.92
N ILE A 443 11.06 -0.04 13.67
CA ILE A 443 10.23 0.59 14.69
C ILE A 443 10.19 2.09 14.41
N THR A 444 9.01 2.68 14.41
CA THR A 444 8.80 4.13 14.30
C THR A 444 7.63 4.58 15.17
N GLY A 445 7.42 5.89 15.29
CA GLY A 445 6.14 6.47 15.72
C GLY A 445 5.34 7.06 14.56
N ASP A 446 4.04 7.27 14.79
CA ASP A 446 3.16 8.07 13.95
C ASP A 446 3.21 9.56 14.32
N HIS A 447 3.46 9.89 15.59
CA HIS A 447 3.78 11.22 16.09
C HIS A 447 4.53 11.18 17.42
N GLY A 448 5.09 12.33 17.82
CA GLY A 448 5.58 12.56 19.18
C GLY A 448 4.46 12.84 20.18
N MET A 449 4.82 13.31 21.37
CA MET A 449 3.87 13.60 22.46
C MET A 449 4.42 14.65 23.41
N SER A 450 3.65 15.70 23.71
CA SER A 450 4.07 16.77 24.63
C SER A 450 3.08 17.00 25.76
N SER A 451 3.58 17.49 26.90
CA SER A 451 2.73 18.11 27.92
C SER A 451 2.12 19.40 27.39
N LYS A 452 0.82 19.59 27.66
CA LYS A 452 -0.03 20.69 27.19
C LYS A 452 -0.58 21.50 28.36
N SER A 453 0.28 21.68 29.36
CA SER A 453 -0.03 22.40 30.60
C SER A 453 0.78 23.69 30.74
N LEU A 454 0.23 24.63 31.51
CA LEU A 454 0.94 25.76 32.08
C LEU A 454 1.91 25.30 33.18
N SER A 455 2.77 26.22 33.65
CA SER A 455 3.73 25.94 34.72
C SER A 455 3.08 25.51 36.05
N ASP A 456 1.80 25.86 36.28
CA ASP A 456 1.03 25.44 37.45
C ASP A 456 0.31 24.09 37.27
N GLY A 457 0.57 23.39 36.16
CA GLY A 457 0.01 22.09 35.82
C GLY A 457 -1.35 22.13 35.13
N LYS A 458 -2.03 23.28 35.09
CA LYS A 458 -3.35 23.39 34.46
C LYS A 458 -3.26 23.26 32.93
N PRO A 459 -4.27 22.65 32.27
CA PRO A 459 -4.34 22.63 30.81
C PRO A 459 -4.25 24.03 30.20
N ASN A 460 -3.41 24.19 29.19
CA ASN A 460 -3.25 25.43 28.44
C ASN A 460 -4.08 25.35 27.15
N VAL A 461 -5.35 25.73 27.24
CA VAL A 461 -6.33 25.55 26.16
C VAL A 461 -6.74 26.90 25.56
N LEU A 462 -6.85 26.95 24.23
CA LEU A 462 -7.51 28.03 23.50
C LEU A 462 -8.81 27.49 22.88
N PHE A 463 -9.97 28.04 23.28
CA PHE A 463 -11.25 27.75 22.65
C PHE A 463 -11.48 28.76 21.51
N LEU A 464 -11.10 28.37 20.31
CA LEU A 464 -10.92 29.28 19.19
C LEU A 464 -12.25 29.81 18.64
N GLU A 465 -13.28 28.97 18.56
CA GLU A 465 -14.58 29.34 18.03
C GLU A 465 -15.22 30.41 18.93
N ASP A 466 -15.19 30.21 20.26
CA ASP A 466 -15.70 31.19 21.24
C ASP A 466 -14.98 32.56 21.11
N GLU A 467 -13.66 32.55 20.96
CA GLU A 467 -12.86 33.77 20.79
C GLU A 467 -13.14 34.49 19.47
N LEU A 468 -13.35 33.75 18.38
CA LEU A 468 -13.69 34.31 17.08
C LEU A 468 -15.13 34.85 17.07
N GLU A 469 -16.10 34.09 17.59
CA GLU A 469 -17.49 34.53 17.69
C GLU A 469 -17.63 35.81 18.52
N SER A 470 -16.88 35.93 19.63
CA SER A 470 -16.88 37.13 20.47
C SER A 470 -16.41 38.38 19.74
N ARG A 471 -15.61 38.26 18.67
CA ARG A 471 -14.96 39.38 17.97
C ARG A 471 -15.59 39.67 16.60
N PHE A 472 -16.02 38.62 15.90
CA PHE A 472 -16.48 38.68 14.52
C PHE A 472 -17.98 38.36 14.36
N GLY A 473 -18.66 38.02 15.47
CA GLY A 473 -20.08 37.72 15.52
C GLY A 473 -20.36 36.22 15.64
N LYS A 474 -21.45 35.88 16.33
CA LYS A 474 -21.88 34.50 16.50
C LYS A 474 -22.12 33.81 15.15
N GLY A 475 -21.64 32.59 14.98
CA GLY A 475 -21.73 31.82 13.75
C GLY A 475 -20.86 32.37 12.61
N CYS A 476 -19.78 33.10 12.91
CA CYS A 476 -18.88 33.62 11.87
C CYS A 476 -17.99 32.54 11.23
N CYS A 477 -17.79 31.42 11.92
CA CYS A 477 -16.95 30.32 11.48
C CYS A 477 -17.29 29.03 12.23
N ARG A 478 -16.85 27.90 11.67
CA ARG A 478 -16.80 26.59 12.33
C ARG A 478 -15.35 26.16 12.50
N VAL A 479 -14.97 25.76 13.72
CA VAL A 479 -13.64 25.21 14.03
C VAL A 479 -13.71 23.68 14.08
N ILE A 480 -12.93 23.04 13.22
CA ILE A 480 -12.84 21.59 13.13
C ILE A 480 -11.57 21.12 13.85
N CYS A 481 -11.74 20.21 14.81
CA CYS A 481 -10.69 19.63 15.65
C CYS A 481 -10.38 18.20 15.19
N PRO A 482 -9.51 17.98 14.19
CA PRO A 482 -9.45 16.72 13.46
C PRO A 482 -8.74 15.58 14.22
N ILE A 483 -8.31 15.83 15.46
CA ILE A 483 -7.53 14.90 16.29
C ILE A 483 -8.32 13.64 16.65
N THR A 484 -9.63 13.73 16.83
CA THR A 484 -10.50 12.61 17.21
C THR A 484 -11.88 12.77 16.55
N ASP A 485 -12.78 11.82 16.79
CA ASP A 485 -14.16 11.90 16.31
C ASP A 485 -14.92 13.02 17.03
N PRO A 486 -15.81 13.78 16.34
CA PRO A 486 -16.47 14.96 16.90
C PRO A 486 -17.39 14.63 18.10
N PHE A 487 -17.76 13.37 18.27
CA PHE A 487 -18.57 12.90 19.41
C PHE A 487 -17.75 12.64 20.67
N ALA A 488 -16.42 12.60 20.59
CA ALA A 488 -15.54 12.43 21.73
C ALA A 488 -15.39 13.76 22.49
N ARG A 489 -16.40 14.11 23.30
CA ARG A 489 -16.45 15.35 24.12
C ARG A 489 -15.46 15.37 25.29
N HIS A 490 -14.53 14.43 25.38
CA HIS A 490 -13.53 14.39 26.45
C HIS A 490 -12.29 15.21 26.07
N HIS A 491 -11.35 15.39 27.01
CA HIS A 491 -10.05 16.03 26.76
C HIS A 491 -9.29 15.47 25.54
N ALA A 492 -9.61 14.26 25.09
CA ALA A 492 -9.14 13.65 23.84
C ALA A 492 -9.49 14.46 22.56
N GLY A 493 -10.46 15.38 22.63
CA GLY A 493 -10.80 16.33 21.56
C GLY A 493 -9.82 17.50 21.39
N LEU A 494 -8.83 17.62 22.28
CA LEU A 494 -7.90 18.74 22.30
C LEU A 494 -6.55 18.34 21.72
N GLY A 495 -6.24 18.89 20.54
CA GLY A 495 -4.97 18.72 19.85
C GLY A 495 -4.24 20.04 19.66
N SER A 496 -3.09 19.98 18.99
CA SER A 496 -2.30 21.17 18.67
C SER A 496 -2.52 21.70 17.24
N PHE A 497 -3.53 21.21 16.52
CA PHE A 497 -3.89 21.62 15.15
C PHE A 497 -5.42 21.67 14.97
N VAL A 498 -5.93 22.74 14.33
CA VAL A 498 -7.34 22.87 13.91
C VAL A 498 -7.47 23.50 12.52
N ARG A 499 -8.63 23.29 11.90
CA ARG A 499 -9.06 23.96 10.67
C ARG A 499 -10.20 24.92 10.99
N VAL A 500 -10.20 26.09 10.36
CA VAL A 500 -11.29 27.06 10.47
C VAL A 500 -11.97 27.21 9.13
N TYR A 501 -13.29 27.01 9.11
CA TYR A 501 -14.15 27.23 7.96
C TYR A 501 -14.97 28.48 8.24
N VAL A 502 -14.80 29.53 7.44
CA VAL A 502 -15.49 30.80 7.61
C VAL A 502 -16.86 30.71 6.95
N GLU A 503 -17.88 31.12 7.70
CA GLU A 503 -19.26 31.04 7.25
C GLU A 503 -19.57 32.09 6.18
N LYS A 504 -20.54 31.77 5.34
CA LYS A 504 -20.93 32.63 4.22
C LYS A 504 -21.36 34.02 4.70
N GLY A 505 -20.82 35.06 4.10
CA GLY A 505 -21.03 36.46 4.48
C GLY A 505 -19.95 37.02 5.42
N HIS A 506 -19.01 36.20 5.89
CA HIS A 506 -17.88 36.62 6.72
C HIS A 506 -16.52 36.57 5.98
N GLU A 507 -16.50 36.26 4.68
CA GLU A 507 -15.28 36.01 3.89
C GLU A 507 -14.30 37.20 3.91
N GLN A 508 -14.81 38.43 3.88
CA GLN A 508 -14.00 39.65 3.99
C GLN A 508 -13.27 39.80 5.35
N SER A 509 -13.61 38.98 6.34
CA SER A 509 -12.99 39.00 7.67
C SER A 509 -11.83 38.01 7.80
N ILE A 510 -11.58 37.13 6.81
CA ILE A 510 -10.58 36.06 6.89
C ILE A 510 -9.19 36.61 7.27
N ASP A 511 -8.70 37.64 6.57
CA ASP A 511 -7.37 38.21 6.84
C ASP A 511 -7.28 38.77 8.27
N LYS A 512 -8.37 39.38 8.76
CA LYS A 512 -8.42 39.93 10.11
C LYS A 512 -8.53 38.83 11.17
N MET A 513 -9.24 37.73 10.88
CA MET A 513 -9.28 36.54 11.72
C MET A 513 -7.89 35.92 11.83
N ILE A 514 -7.18 35.74 10.71
CA ILE A 514 -5.80 35.22 10.68
C ILE A 514 -4.86 36.09 11.52
N GLU A 515 -4.89 37.41 11.33
CA GLU A 515 -4.08 38.36 12.12
C GLU A 515 -4.39 38.26 13.62
N THR A 516 -5.68 38.18 13.97
CA THR A 516 -6.14 38.08 15.36
C THR A 516 -5.67 36.76 15.99
N CYS A 517 -5.82 35.65 15.26
CA CYS A 517 -5.39 34.34 15.68
C CYS A 517 -3.89 34.29 15.98
N GLY A 518 -3.07 34.94 15.15
CA GLY A 518 -1.63 35.02 15.35
C GLY A 518 -1.18 35.77 16.62
N GLN A 519 -2.08 36.51 17.28
CA GLN A 519 -1.79 37.25 18.50
C GLN A 519 -2.07 36.45 19.78
N PHE A 520 -2.75 35.31 19.70
CA PHE A 520 -3.00 34.49 20.89
C PHE A 520 -1.70 33.86 21.42
N PRO A 521 -1.45 33.89 22.74
CA PRO A 521 -0.18 33.40 23.30
C PRO A 521 0.03 31.89 23.08
N GLN A 522 -1.03 31.12 22.89
CA GLN A 522 -1.01 29.68 22.60
C GLN A 522 -0.61 29.36 21.15
N VAL A 523 -0.82 30.29 20.22
CA VAL A 523 -0.65 30.05 18.78
C VAL A 523 0.83 30.15 18.39
N GLU A 524 1.30 29.17 17.63
CA GLU A 524 2.64 29.14 17.04
C GLU A 524 2.62 29.57 15.57
N LEU A 525 1.60 29.14 14.82
CA LEU A 525 1.51 29.34 13.39
C LEU A 525 0.06 29.45 12.95
N VAL A 526 -0.22 30.39 12.05
CA VAL A 526 -1.48 30.48 11.30
C VAL A 526 -1.12 30.53 9.82
N LEU A 527 -1.81 29.73 9.00
CA LEU A 527 -1.62 29.70 7.54
C LEU A 527 -2.98 29.66 6.85
N SER A 528 -3.08 30.25 5.66
CA SER A 528 -4.21 29.98 4.77
C SER A 528 -4.30 28.49 4.46
N GLY A 529 -5.49 27.98 4.14
CA GLY A 529 -5.68 26.59 3.73
C GLY A 529 -4.73 26.16 2.60
N PRO A 530 -4.64 26.92 1.49
CA PRO A 530 -3.72 26.62 0.39
C PRO A 530 -2.23 26.65 0.80
N ASP A 531 -1.81 27.62 1.62
CA ASP A 531 -0.42 27.68 2.08
C ASP A 531 -0.08 26.52 3.02
N ALA A 532 -1.03 26.11 3.87
CA ALA A 532 -0.89 24.94 4.72
C ALA A 532 -0.80 23.66 3.87
N ALA A 533 -1.71 23.49 2.91
CA ALA A 533 -1.72 22.37 1.98
C ALA A 533 -0.38 22.21 1.26
N LYS A 534 0.14 23.32 0.74
CA LYS A 534 1.44 23.36 0.07
C LYS A 534 2.61 23.10 1.01
N ARG A 535 2.65 23.76 2.18
CA ARG A 535 3.78 23.66 3.13
C ARG A 535 3.89 22.28 3.74
N PHE A 536 2.76 21.66 4.06
CA PHE A 536 2.68 20.42 4.82
C PHE A 536 2.32 19.20 3.96
N ALA A 537 2.22 19.37 2.64
CA ALA A 537 1.81 18.32 1.71
C ALA A 537 0.48 17.67 2.14
N MET A 538 -0.53 18.50 2.38
CA MET A 538 -1.90 18.10 2.77
C MET A 538 -2.87 18.20 1.58
N PRO A 539 -3.98 17.44 1.58
CA PRO A 539 -5.00 17.51 0.52
C PRO A 539 -5.79 18.83 0.60
N GLU A 540 -5.49 19.76 -0.31
CA GLU A 540 -6.09 21.10 -0.36
C GLU A 540 -7.63 21.09 -0.34
N ASP A 541 -8.25 20.10 -0.99
CA ASP A 541 -9.70 19.94 -1.06
C ASP A 541 -10.37 19.59 0.28
N ARG A 542 -9.57 19.24 1.30
CA ARG A 542 -10.05 18.92 2.66
C ARG A 542 -9.62 19.96 3.70
N GLU A 543 -9.07 21.10 3.26
CA GLU A 543 -8.60 22.15 4.15
C GLU A 543 -9.64 23.26 4.40
N GLY A 544 -9.60 23.82 5.61
CA GLY A 544 -10.34 25.02 5.98
C GLY A 544 -9.80 26.27 5.30
N ASP A 545 -10.42 27.42 5.52
CA ASP A 545 -9.96 28.70 4.95
C ASP A 545 -8.61 29.10 5.52
N PHE A 546 -8.37 28.74 6.77
CA PHE A 546 -7.07 28.77 7.41
C PHE A 546 -6.93 27.67 8.45
N VAL A 547 -5.69 27.38 8.82
CA VAL A 547 -5.33 26.40 9.85
C VAL A 547 -4.54 27.08 10.95
N ILE A 548 -4.62 26.52 12.15
CA ILE A 548 -3.86 26.98 13.31
C ILE A 548 -3.05 25.84 13.88
N VAL A 549 -1.79 26.12 14.19
CA VAL A 549 -0.92 25.25 15.00
C VAL A 549 -0.54 25.96 16.28
N THR A 550 -0.61 25.25 17.40
CA THR A 550 -0.27 25.77 18.73
C THR A 550 1.16 25.43 19.13
N LYS A 551 1.67 26.17 20.12
CA LYS A 551 3.00 25.94 20.73
C LYS A 551 3.04 24.60 21.47
N LYS A 552 4.26 24.10 21.70
CA LYS A 552 4.53 22.81 22.40
C LYS A 552 3.64 22.54 23.61
N ASN A 553 3.45 23.55 24.48
CA ASN A 553 2.73 23.44 25.73
C ASN A 553 1.26 23.88 25.69
N ALA A 554 0.63 23.94 24.52
CA ALA A 554 -0.75 24.39 24.36
C ALA A 554 -1.56 23.47 23.44
N VAL A 555 -2.87 23.45 23.65
CA VAL A 555 -3.86 22.82 22.78
C VAL A 555 -4.93 23.83 22.37
N ILE A 556 -5.67 23.47 21.33
CA ILE A 556 -6.72 24.27 20.76
C ILE A 556 -7.97 23.39 20.57
N GLY A 557 -9.13 23.96 20.89
CA GLY A 557 -10.45 23.36 20.74
C GLY A 557 -11.41 24.32 20.05
N ALA A 558 -12.61 23.84 19.73
CA ALA A 558 -13.65 24.66 19.11
C ALA A 558 -14.27 25.60 20.16
N SER A 559 -15.17 25.08 21.01
CA SER A 559 -15.83 25.84 22.08
C SER A 559 -15.66 25.16 23.44
N ALA A 560 -15.67 25.93 24.52
CA ALA A 560 -15.58 25.40 25.88
C ALA A 560 -16.74 24.45 26.22
N ALA A 561 -17.90 24.64 25.59
CA ALA A 561 -19.08 23.79 25.78
C ALA A 561 -18.97 22.42 25.10
N GLU A 562 -18.08 22.26 24.11
CA GLU A 562 -17.85 21.01 23.39
C GLU A 562 -16.80 20.09 24.06
N HIS A 563 -16.07 20.59 25.06
CA HIS A 563 -14.99 19.86 25.70
C HIS A 563 -15.19 19.70 27.22
N ASP A 564 -15.05 18.46 27.70
CA ASP A 564 -15.06 18.09 29.11
C ASP A 564 -13.65 17.76 29.61
N LEU A 565 -13.12 18.64 30.47
CA LEU A 565 -11.81 18.52 31.11
C LEU A 565 -11.86 17.84 32.49
N SER A 566 -13.05 17.49 33.00
CA SER A 566 -13.20 16.94 34.37
C SER A 566 -12.54 15.56 34.54
N ASN A 567 -12.37 14.81 33.45
CA ASN A 567 -11.81 13.46 33.43
C ASN A 567 -10.28 13.39 33.30
N LEU A 568 -9.54 14.47 33.59
CA LEU A 568 -8.07 14.42 33.56
C LEU A 568 -7.46 13.62 34.73
N GLU A 569 -8.26 13.09 35.66
CA GLU A 569 -7.88 12.14 36.72
C GLU A 569 -6.62 12.54 37.55
N GLY A 570 -6.25 13.82 37.57
CA GLY A 570 -5.06 14.32 38.25
C GLY A 570 -3.76 14.31 37.42
N HIS A 571 -3.81 13.86 36.16
CA HIS A 571 -2.69 13.91 35.22
C HIS A 571 -2.61 15.28 34.52
N SER A 572 -1.39 15.72 34.20
CA SER A 572 -1.17 16.85 33.28
C SER A 572 -1.64 16.44 31.89
N LEU A 573 -2.37 17.32 31.20
CA LEU A 573 -2.81 17.07 29.84
C LEU A 573 -1.58 16.84 28.95
N ARG A 574 -1.55 15.73 28.21
CA ARG A 574 -0.56 15.46 27.15
C ARG A 574 -1.30 15.21 25.86
N SER A 575 -0.79 15.75 24.75
CA SER A 575 -1.43 15.62 23.44
C SER A 575 -0.42 15.87 22.32
N HIS A 576 -0.93 15.86 21.09
CA HIS A 576 -0.18 15.96 19.85
C HIS A 576 -0.97 16.73 18.78
N GLY A 577 -0.41 16.82 17.58
CA GLY A 577 -1.04 17.38 16.37
C GLY A 577 -0.25 18.51 15.74
N GLY A 578 0.66 19.13 16.50
CA GLY A 578 1.38 20.34 16.09
C GLY A 578 2.83 20.09 15.70
N LEU A 579 3.57 21.17 15.46
CA LEU A 579 4.98 21.10 15.02
C LEU A 579 5.92 20.51 16.09
N SER A 580 5.54 20.60 17.36
CA SER A 580 6.34 20.07 18.48
C SER A 580 6.36 18.55 18.55
N GLU A 581 5.41 17.87 17.91
CA GLU A 581 5.31 16.39 17.88
C GLU A 581 5.76 15.81 16.52
N LEU A 582 6.51 16.59 15.72
CA LEU A 582 6.95 16.19 14.39
C LEU A 582 7.98 15.06 14.36
N HIS A 583 8.77 14.92 15.42
CA HIS A 583 9.93 14.05 15.42
C HIS A 583 9.62 12.74 16.12
N VAL A 584 10.03 11.63 15.53
CA VAL A 584 9.90 10.28 16.09
C VAL A 584 11.19 9.48 15.83
N PRO A 585 11.51 8.48 16.66
CA PRO A 585 12.54 7.51 16.32
C PRO A 585 12.18 6.76 15.03
N LEU A 586 13.16 6.48 14.19
CA LEU A 586 13.08 5.49 13.12
C LEU A 586 14.26 4.54 13.28
N ILE A 587 13.98 3.29 13.66
CA ILE A 587 14.95 2.29 14.06
C ILE A 587 14.80 1.07 13.16
N ARG A 588 15.90 0.39 12.83
CA ARG A 588 15.92 -0.95 12.24
C ARG A 588 16.85 -1.85 13.05
N SER A 589 16.45 -3.11 13.24
CA SER A 589 17.21 -4.11 14.00
C SER A 589 18.59 -4.42 13.44
N GLU A 590 18.82 -4.11 12.16
CA GLU A 590 20.05 -4.33 11.43
C GLU A 590 20.53 -3.04 10.74
N PRO A 591 21.82 -2.88 10.45
CA PRO A 591 22.36 -1.69 9.79
C PRO A 591 21.89 -1.60 8.33
N LEU A 592 21.66 -0.39 7.85
CA LEU A 592 21.36 -0.14 6.43
C LEU A 592 22.63 -0.20 5.58
N ARG A 593 22.53 -0.82 4.40
CA ARG A 593 23.61 -0.83 3.41
C ARG A 593 23.55 0.42 2.54
N SER A 594 24.60 1.24 2.51
CA SER A 594 24.74 2.39 1.60
C SER A 594 23.60 3.42 1.71
N VAL A 595 23.65 4.26 2.74
CA VAL A 595 22.67 5.34 2.97
C VAL A 595 23.21 6.67 2.45
N ASP A 596 22.38 7.43 1.75
CA ASP A 596 22.67 8.84 1.48
C ASP A 596 22.61 9.62 2.79
N SER A 597 23.77 10.09 3.26
CA SER A 597 23.91 10.93 4.46
C SER A 597 23.06 12.21 4.46
N LYS A 598 22.59 12.67 3.29
CA LYS A 598 21.75 13.86 3.13
C LYS A 598 20.26 13.54 3.09
N ARG A 599 19.86 12.27 3.13
CA ARG A 599 18.45 11.87 3.10
C ARG A 599 17.73 12.42 4.33
N ARG A 600 16.63 13.13 4.08
CA ARG A 600 15.66 13.49 5.11
C ARG A 600 14.75 12.29 5.34
N TRP A 601 14.79 11.75 6.56
CA TRP A 601 14.04 10.55 6.91
C TRP A 601 12.63 10.88 7.39
N ARG A 602 11.67 10.08 6.95
CA ARG A 602 10.27 10.16 7.34
C ARG A 602 9.84 8.89 8.06
N ASN A 603 8.87 8.97 8.96
CA ASN A 603 8.31 7.76 9.59
C ASN A 603 7.78 6.77 8.54
N PHE A 604 7.22 7.28 7.44
CA PHE A 604 6.79 6.50 6.29
C PHE A 604 7.92 6.03 5.36
N ASP A 605 9.17 6.10 5.81
CA ASP A 605 10.28 5.30 5.28
C ASP A 605 10.41 3.92 5.95
N ALA A 606 9.59 3.60 6.95
CA ALA A 606 9.70 2.36 7.73
C ALA A 606 9.64 1.08 6.87
N PHE A 607 8.76 1.00 5.87
CA PHE A 607 8.74 -0.14 4.95
C PHE A 607 9.95 -0.16 4.03
N ASP A 608 10.39 0.99 3.53
CA ASP A 608 11.56 1.11 2.66
C ASP A 608 12.83 0.58 3.34
N ILE A 609 13.07 0.96 4.60
CA ILE A 609 14.26 0.49 5.34
C ILE A 609 14.23 -1.01 5.64
N VAL A 610 13.05 -1.64 5.75
CA VAL A 610 12.94 -3.09 5.98
C VAL A 610 13.06 -3.88 4.67
N LEU A 611 12.59 -3.33 3.55
CA LEU A 611 12.45 -4.05 2.29
C LEU A 611 13.64 -3.86 1.33
N ASN A 612 14.30 -2.69 1.36
CA ASN A 612 15.27 -2.32 0.33
C ASN A 612 16.73 -2.31 0.80
N TYR A 613 16.98 -2.49 2.09
CA TYR A 613 18.29 -2.46 2.73
C TYR A 613 18.54 -3.75 3.50
#